data_AF-A0A2I0PEC0-F1
#
_entry.id   AF-A0A2I0PEC0-F1
#
_cell.length_a   1.000
_cell.length_b   1.000
_cell.length_c   1.000
_cell.angle_alpha   90.00
_cell.angle_beta   90.00
_cell.angle_gamma   90.00
#
_symmetry.space_group_name_H-M   'P 1'
#
loop_
_entity.id
_entity.type
_entity.pdbx_description
1 polymer ?
#
loop_
_entity_poly.entity_id
_entity_poly.type
_entity_poly.pdbx_seq_one_letter_code
_entity_poly.pdbx_strand_id
1 'polypeptide(L)'
;MYSSFECIKKSFYVDDLERSMDEINTKAQYTILYSVSTGISICNQKDGCPNPIFTFNLKDHSIFVRDYKFVKESKILDYGLEFIIKTETDNLEQTLIILKNDVENILNLLCFSTLCYADKSSLNSVIKINNSLKTHEASFYVYPMTGKRVNQLCIIDLVFFSHIWKNFQSCDIDEQRRILRAITWLRKGLNEDNLDEFISNWIGLEILSKIIRKKYIGIVKKGDEWGGLKKIFNDFLNVNETRFEKVKGDYRNGIVHGFQELDNKFIHDVQEFSPLLRKCLIACICKSLKISDKITNKILKRDIKKWQNFPYSVMKGKIENLPDFDEQKNMFPRVFPLVKEITFDFIEGNKVSFQTEIECDFRKHSKTIFEQEINETWYNDNSGIETFDCKIK
;
A
#
# COMPACT_ATOMS: atom_id res chain seq x y z
N MET A 1 -16.68 -32.23 16.33
CA MET A 1 -17.21 -32.47 14.97
C MET A 1 -17.19 -31.14 14.25
N TYR A 2 -16.14 -30.86 13.48
CA TYR A 2 -16.01 -29.60 12.75
C TYR A 2 -16.51 -29.80 11.33
N SER A 3 -17.54 -29.04 10.98
CA SER A 3 -18.14 -28.94 9.66
C SER A 3 -17.07 -28.58 8.63
N SER A 4 -17.03 -29.37 7.55
CA SER A 4 -16.29 -29.11 6.32
C SER A 4 -16.55 -27.70 5.81
N PHE A 5 -15.50 -26.89 5.67
CA PHE A 5 -15.55 -25.61 4.97
C PHE A 5 -15.67 -25.90 3.46
N GLU A 6 -16.86 -25.72 2.90
CA GLU A 6 -17.03 -25.62 1.45
C GLU A 6 -16.32 -24.37 0.93
N CYS A 7 -15.43 -24.56 -0.04
CA CYS A 7 -14.80 -23.50 -0.81
C CYS A 7 -15.86 -22.79 -1.67
N ILE A 8 -16.54 -21.79 -1.10
CA ILE A 8 -17.58 -21.02 -1.80
C ILE A 8 -16.91 -20.17 -2.90
N LYS A 9 -17.06 -20.62 -4.15
CA LYS A 9 -16.78 -19.86 -5.37
C LYS A 9 -17.88 -18.78 -5.51
N LYS A 10 -17.66 -17.58 -4.99
CA LYS A 10 -18.60 -16.45 -5.17
C LYS A 10 -18.19 -15.60 -6.37
N SER A 11 -18.87 -15.81 -7.50
CA SER A 11 -18.86 -14.91 -8.65
C SER A 11 -19.82 -13.74 -8.41
N PHE A 12 -19.40 -12.52 -8.74
CA PHE A 12 -20.26 -11.33 -8.74
C PHE A 12 -20.73 -11.09 -10.17
N TYR A 13 -22.04 -11.15 -10.43
CA TYR A 13 -22.64 -10.96 -11.76
C TYR A 13 -23.13 -9.51 -11.95
N VAL A 14 -22.95 -8.98 -13.15
CA VAL A 14 -23.62 -7.78 -13.68
C VAL A 14 -24.34 -8.24 -14.95
N ASP A 15 -25.61 -7.86 -15.10
CA ASP A 15 -26.48 -8.33 -16.20
C ASP A 15 -25.92 -7.98 -17.59
N ASP A 16 -25.86 -8.98 -18.46
CA ASP A 16 -25.40 -8.88 -19.85
C ASP A 16 -26.53 -8.39 -20.77
N LEU A 17 -26.19 -7.42 -21.61
CA LEU A 17 -26.99 -6.95 -22.74
C LEU A 17 -26.52 -7.69 -24.00
N GLU A 18 -27.43 -8.42 -24.63
CA GLU A 18 -27.22 -9.17 -25.87
C GLU A 18 -26.64 -8.25 -26.98
N ARG A 19 -25.54 -8.68 -27.59
CA ARG A 19 -24.99 -8.08 -28.82
C ARG A 19 -24.95 -9.12 -29.93
N SER A 20 -25.53 -8.74 -31.06
CA SER A 20 -25.62 -9.47 -32.33
C SER A 20 -24.25 -9.73 -32.94
N MET A 21 -24.08 -10.94 -33.46
CA MET A 21 -22.95 -11.38 -34.26
C MET A 21 -23.03 -10.83 -35.69
N ASP A 22 -21.98 -10.14 -36.13
CA ASP A 22 -21.37 -10.23 -37.48
C ASP A 22 -20.34 -9.10 -37.71
N GLU A 23 -19.33 -9.03 -36.84
CA GLU A 23 -18.07 -8.36 -37.15
C GLU A 23 -16.95 -9.40 -37.08
N ILE A 24 -16.14 -9.49 -38.14
CA ILE A 24 -14.91 -10.29 -38.15
C ILE A 24 -14.03 -9.76 -37.02
N ASN A 25 -14.02 -10.47 -35.90
CA ASN A 25 -13.40 -10.02 -34.67
C ASN A 25 -11.87 -10.08 -34.83
N THR A 26 -11.25 -8.97 -35.26
CA THR A 26 -9.80 -8.80 -35.44
C THR A 26 -9.04 -8.72 -34.10
N LYS A 27 -9.74 -8.79 -32.97
CA LYS A 27 -9.17 -8.65 -31.65
C LYS A 27 -8.32 -9.87 -31.29
N ALA A 28 -7.10 -9.61 -30.84
CA ALA A 28 -6.25 -10.65 -30.28
C ALA A 28 -6.60 -10.83 -28.80
N GLN A 29 -6.56 -12.09 -28.33
CA GLN A 29 -6.78 -12.42 -26.94
C GLN A 29 -5.46 -12.35 -26.16
N TYR A 30 -5.49 -11.78 -24.96
CA TYR A 30 -4.32 -11.63 -24.10
C TYR A 30 -4.60 -12.14 -22.68
N THR A 31 -3.57 -12.71 -22.07
CA THR A 31 -3.48 -12.92 -20.61
C THR A 31 -2.41 -11.99 -20.06
N ILE A 32 -2.77 -11.15 -19.10
CA ILE A 32 -1.90 -10.12 -18.53
C ILE A 32 -1.80 -10.34 -17.02
N LEU A 33 -0.58 -10.24 -16.48
CA LEU A 33 -0.30 -10.40 -15.05
C LEU A 33 0.28 -9.11 -14.49
N TYR A 34 -0.37 -8.57 -13.47
CA TYR A 34 0.24 -7.59 -12.56
C TYR A 34 0.54 -8.23 -11.21
N SER A 35 1.59 -7.77 -10.55
CA SER A 35 1.86 -8.11 -9.15
C SER A 35 1.98 -6.87 -8.30
N VAL A 36 1.78 -7.01 -6.99
CA VAL A 36 1.99 -5.95 -6.02
C VAL A 36 2.60 -6.51 -4.76
N SER A 37 3.58 -5.80 -4.20
CA SER A 37 4.07 -6.07 -2.86
C SER A 37 3.15 -5.42 -1.83
N THR A 38 2.57 -6.22 -0.95
CA THR A 38 1.58 -5.76 0.01
C THR A 38 1.52 -6.67 1.23
N GLY A 39 1.07 -6.13 2.37
CA GLY A 39 0.70 -6.95 3.53
C GLY A 39 -0.73 -7.50 3.45
N ILE A 40 -1.46 -7.27 2.35
CA ILE A 40 -2.83 -7.75 2.17
C ILE A 40 -2.81 -9.20 1.70
N SER A 41 -3.62 -10.04 2.33
CA SER A 41 -3.86 -11.41 1.90
C SER A 41 -5.36 -11.69 1.75
N ILE A 42 -5.69 -12.49 0.74
CA ILE A 42 -7.05 -12.97 0.49
C ILE A 42 -7.42 -14.11 1.44
N CYS A 43 -6.45 -14.79 2.08
CA CYS A 43 -6.75 -15.94 2.92
C CYS A 43 -5.77 -16.22 4.06
N ASN A 44 -6.33 -16.73 5.16
CA ASN A 44 -5.55 -17.40 6.18
C ASN A 44 -5.36 -18.86 5.76
N GLN A 45 -4.32 -19.15 4.99
CA GLN A 45 -4.07 -20.53 4.60
C GLN A 45 -3.50 -21.30 5.79
N LYS A 46 -4.25 -22.33 6.20
CA LYS A 46 -3.66 -23.52 6.81
C LYS A 46 -3.12 -24.41 5.69
N ASP A 47 -2.04 -25.14 5.96
CA ASP A 47 -1.36 -25.99 4.99
C ASP A 47 -2.34 -26.88 4.20
N GLY A 48 -2.23 -26.86 2.86
CA GLY A 48 -2.91 -27.81 1.97
C GLY A 48 -4.21 -27.36 1.26
N CYS A 49 -4.73 -26.15 1.51
CA CYS A 49 -5.89 -25.64 0.75
C CYS A 49 -5.48 -24.92 -0.55
N PRO A 50 -6.20 -25.10 -1.67
CA PRO A 50 -5.93 -24.34 -2.91
C PRO A 50 -6.05 -22.82 -2.65
N ASN A 51 -5.18 -22.03 -3.29
CA ASN A 51 -5.22 -20.57 -3.17
C ASN A 51 -6.60 -20.05 -3.58
N PRO A 52 -7.37 -19.42 -2.69
CA PRO A 52 -8.63 -18.79 -3.07
C PRO A 52 -8.37 -17.67 -4.06
N ILE A 53 -9.31 -17.51 -4.99
CA ILE A 53 -9.25 -16.53 -6.06
C ILE A 53 -10.46 -15.61 -5.91
N PHE A 54 -10.21 -14.31 -5.85
CA PHE A 54 -11.27 -13.31 -6.03
C PHE A 54 -11.44 -13.01 -7.50
N THR A 55 -12.69 -12.89 -7.95
CA THR A 55 -12.99 -12.54 -9.33
C THR A 55 -13.76 -11.24 -9.37
N PHE A 56 -13.22 -10.25 -10.08
CA PHE A 56 -13.87 -8.99 -10.37
C PHE A 56 -14.27 -9.00 -11.84
N ASN A 57 -15.58 -9.01 -12.11
CA ASN A 57 -16.11 -8.90 -13.47
C ASN A 57 -16.33 -7.44 -13.79
N LEU A 58 -15.54 -6.92 -14.72
CA LEU A 58 -15.66 -5.57 -15.26
C LEU A 58 -16.32 -5.67 -16.65
N LYS A 59 -16.75 -4.53 -17.19
CA LYS A 59 -17.57 -4.47 -18.40
C LYS A 59 -16.95 -5.25 -19.58
N ASP A 60 -15.63 -5.14 -19.76
CA ASP A 60 -14.93 -5.66 -20.93
C ASP A 60 -13.92 -6.78 -20.61
N HIS A 61 -13.75 -7.15 -19.34
CA HIS A 61 -12.79 -8.17 -18.90
C HIS A 61 -13.02 -8.61 -17.45
N SER A 62 -12.44 -9.76 -17.09
CA SER A 62 -12.40 -10.24 -15.70
C SER A 62 -10.98 -10.14 -15.13
N ILE A 63 -10.90 -9.72 -13.87
CA ILE A 63 -9.66 -9.67 -13.10
C ILE A 63 -9.74 -10.72 -11.99
N PHE A 64 -8.82 -11.68 -12.02
CA PHE A 64 -8.64 -12.69 -10.98
C PHE A 64 -7.54 -12.26 -10.04
N VAL A 65 -7.80 -12.24 -8.74
CA VAL A 65 -6.82 -11.85 -7.71
C VAL A 65 -6.52 -13.04 -6.82
N ARG A 66 -5.24 -13.31 -6.58
CA ARG A 66 -4.77 -14.36 -5.67
C ARG A 66 -3.55 -13.87 -4.89
N ASP A 67 -3.25 -14.54 -3.77
CA ASP A 67 -2.01 -14.29 -3.04
C ASP A 67 -0.80 -14.74 -3.88
N TYR A 68 0.23 -13.91 -3.90
CA TYR A 68 1.52 -14.19 -4.52
C TYR A 68 2.46 -14.80 -3.48
N LYS A 69 2.66 -16.11 -3.56
CA LYS A 69 3.46 -16.86 -2.57
C LYS A 69 4.61 -17.57 -3.25
N PHE A 70 5.76 -17.61 -2.57
CA PHE A 70 6.90 -18.44 -2.94
C PHE A 70 7.03 -19.57 -1.93
N VAL A 71 7.12 -20.80 -2.43
CA VAL A 71 7.33 -21.99 -1.59
C VAL A 71 8.74 -22.50 -1.84
N LYS A 72 9.59 -22.49 -0.81
CA LYS A 72 10.92 -23.10 -0.84
C LYS A 72 11.11 -23.95 0.40
N GLU A 73 11.50 -25.21 0.22
CA GLU A 73 11.84 -26.13 1.32
C GLU A 73 10.74 -26.21 2.41
N SER A 74 9.47 -26.24 2.01
CA SER A 74 8.29 -26.24 2.91
C SER A 74 8.05 -24.94 3.69
N LYS A 75 8.80 -23.86 3.43
CA LYS A 75 8.52 -22.51 3.93
C LYS A 75 7.71 -21.74 2.88
N ILE A 76 6.62 -21.10 3.31
CA ILE A 76 5.76 -20.25 2.47
C ILE A 76 6.08 -18.79 2.80
N LEU A 77 6.62 -18.07 1.82
CA LEU A 77 6.84 -16.62 1.89
C LEU A 77 5.74 -15.93 1.10
N ASP A 78 5.03 -15.00 1.74
CA ASP A 78 4.00 -14.19 1.10
C ASP A 78 4.63 -12.88 0.58
N TYR A 79 4.50 -12.66 -0.73
CA TYR A 79 5.08 -11.52 -1.44
C TYR A 79 4.04 -10.45 -1.77
N GLY A 80 2.74 -10.74 -1.60
CA GLY A 80 1.64 -9.81 -1.86
C GLY A 80 0.54 -10.42 -2.74
N LEU A 81 0.09 -9.68 -3.77
CA LEU A 81 -1.04 -10.11 -4.62
C LEU A 81 -0.67 -10.16 -6.10
N GLU A 82 -1.26 -11.10 -6.80
CA GLU A 82 -1.25 -11.20 -8.27
C GLU A 82 -2.64 -10.89 -8.83
N PHE A 83 -2.67 -10.11 -9.91
CA PHE A 83 -3.87 -9.77 -10.69
C PHE A 83 -3.71 -10.35 -12.09
N ILE A 84 -4.45 -11.42 -12.38
CA ILE A 84 -4.46 -12.10 -13.66
C ILE A 84 -5.68 -11.63 -14.44
N ILE A 85 -5.46 -11.16 -15.67
CA ILE A 85 -6.50 -10.54 -16.49
C ILE A 85 -6.56 -11.27 -17.81
N LYS A 86 -7.78 -11.58 -18.26
CA LYS A 86 -8.06 -12.04 -19.62
C LYS A 86 -8.82 -10.96 -20.36
N THR A 87 -8.33 -10.56 -21.52
CA THR A 87 -8.94 -9.48 -22.33
C THR A 87 -8.78 -9.76 -23.82
N GLU A 88 -9.58 -9.09 -24.64
CA GLU A 88 -9.50 -9.09 -26.09
C GLU A 88 -9.37 -7.66 -26.60
N THR A 89 -8.34 -7.38 -27.40
CA THR A 89 -8.07 -6.02 -27.87
C THR A 89 -7.32 -5.98 -29.20
N ASP A 90 -7.54 -4.90 -29.93
CA ASP A 90 -6.81 -4.48 -31.13
C ASP A 90 -5.68 -3.47 -30.81
N ASN A 91 -5.73 -2.81 -29.64
CA ASN A 91 -4.71 -1.88 -29.16
C ASN A 91 -4.21 -2.27 -27.77
N LEU A 92 -3.14 -3.07 -27.74
CA LEU A 92 -2.55 -3.57 -26.49
C LEU A 92 -2.05 -2.44 -25.58
N GLU A 93 -1.41 -1.39 -26.12
CA GLU A 93 -0.84 -0.31 -25.32
C GLU A 93 -1.91 0.46 -24.55
N GLN A 94 -2.98 0.88 -25.25
CA GLN A 94 -4.11 1.56 -24.62
C GLN A 94 -4.81 0.65 -23.60
N THR A 95 -4.92 -0.64 -23.91
CA THR A 95 -5.52 -1.63 -23.00
C THR A 95 -4.70 -1.80 -21.74
N LEU A 96 -3.36 -1.85 -21.81
CA LEU A 96 -2.50 -1.94 -20.64
C LEU A 96 -2.65 -0.72 -19.71
N ILE A 97 -2.91 0.48 -20.24
CA ILE A 97 -3.19 1.68 -19.42
C ILE A 97 -4.54 1.52 -18.69
N ILE A 98 -5.58 1.06 -19.37
CA ILE A 98 -6.91 0.83 -18.79
C ILE A 98 -6.83 -0.23 -17.69
N LEU A 99 -6.25 -1.39 -18.00
CA LEU A 99 -6.10 -2.50 -17.06
C LEU A 99 -5.26 -2.12 -15.85
N LYS A 100 -4.20 -1.33 -16.04
CA LYS A 100 -3.41 -0.78 -14.94
C LYS A 100 -4.27 0.06 -14.00
N ASN A 101 -5.12 0.94 -14.53
CA ASN A 101 -6.02 1.75 -13.72
C ASN A 101 -7.05 0.88 -12.96
N ASP A 102 -7.60 -0.14 -13.60
CA ASP A 102 -8.56 -1.05 -12.97
C ASP A 102 -7.93 -1.86 -11.83
N VAL A 103 -6.71 -2.38 -12.04
CA VAL A 103 -5.92 -3.05 -10.98
C VAL A 103 -5.67 -2.09 -9.83
N GLU A 104 -5.25 -0.85 -10.11
CA GLU A 104 -5.00 0.15 -9.07
C GLU A 104 -6.28 0.52 -8.30
N ASN A 105 -7.44 0.58 -8.97
CA ASN A 105 -8.72 0.85 -8.33
C ASN A 105 -9.15 -0.27 -7.39
N ILE A 106 -9.02 -1.53 -7.82
CA ILE A 106 -9.29 -2.69 -6.96
C ILE A 106 -8.32 -2.69 -5.77
N LEU A 107 -7.03 -2.51 -6.03
CA LEU A 107 -6.00 -2.48 -5.00
C LEU A 107 -6.24 -1.36 -3.97
N ASN A 108 -6.65 -0.18 -4.42
CA ASN A 108 -7.04 0.93 -3.55
C ASN A 108 -8.17 0.54 -2.60
N LEU A 109 -9.23 -0.10 -3.10
CA LEU A 109 -10.36 -0.54 -2.27
C LEU A 109 -9.94 -1.65 -1.29
N LEU A 110 -9.07 -2.57 -1.71
CA LEU A 110 -8.49 -3.59 -0.83
C LEU A 110 -7.65 -2.94 0.29
N CYS A 111 -6.79 -1.97 -0.06
CA CYS A 111 -6.00 -1.20 0.91
C CYS A 111 -6.89 -0.44 1.88
N PHE A 112 -7.94 0.23 1.40
CA PHE A 112 -8.88 0.91 2.29
C PHE A 112 -9.60 -0.07 3.23
N SER A 113 -9.98 -1.24 2.72
CA SER A 113 -10.68 -2.25 3.51
C SER A 113 -9.82 -2.91 4.59
N THR A 114 -8.49 -2.86 4.46
CA THR A 114 -7.53 -3.48 5.38
C THR A 114 -6.70 -2.47 6.16
N LEU A 115 -6.64 -1.21 5.70
CA LEU A 115 -5.69 -0.18 6.12
C LEU A 115 -4.23 -0.67 6.11
N CYS A 116 -3.93 -1.56 5.17
CA CYS A 116 -2.60 -2.11 5.00
C CYS A 116 -1.87 -1.44 3.85
N TYR A 117 -0.56 -1.39 3.98
CA TYR A 117 0.33 -1.00 2.91
C TYR A 117 0.10 -1.83 1.64
N ALA A 118 0.14 -1.16 0.49
CA ALA A 118 0.43 -1.81 -0.78
C ALA A 118 1.23 -0.89 -1.68
N ASP A 119 2.23 -1.44 -2.36
CA ASP A 119 2.95 -0.78 -3.43
C ASP A 119 2.05 -0.49 -4.63
N LYS A 120 2.59 0.25 -5.61
CA LYS A 120 1.97 0.32 -6.93
C LYS A 120 2.10 -1.06 -7.60
N SER A 121 1.09 -1.47 -8.37
CA SER A 121 1.22 -2.72 -9.12
C SER A 121 2.30 -2.61 -10.19
N SER A 122 2.90 -3.73 -10.58
CA SER A 122 3.91 -3.79 -11.63
C SER A 122 3.46 -4.83 -12.66
N LEU A 123 3.63 -4.51 -13.95
CA LEU A 123 3.26 -5.39 -15.04
C LEU A 123 4.30 -6.49 -15.14
N ASN A 124 3.97 -7.74 -14.82
CA ASN A 124 4.94 -8.84 -14.82
C ASN A 124 4.99 -9.58 -16.15
N SER A 125 3.84 -9.82 -16.79
CA SER A 125 3.82 -10.54 -18.06
C SER A 125 2.62 -10.20 -18.94
N VAL A 126 2.83 -10.29 -20.25
CA VAL A 126 1.79 -10.22 -21.28
C VAL A 126 1.95 -11.43 -22.20
N ILE A 127 0.89 -12.22 -22.34
CA ILE A 127 0.86 -13.42 -23.19
C ILE A 127 -0.27 -13.25 -24.20
N LYS A 128 0.07 -13.25 -25.49
CA LYS A 128 -0.90 -13.24 -26.58
C LYS A 128 -1.33 -14.67 -26.91
N ILE A 129 -2.62 -14.94 -26.76
CA ILE A 129 -3.22 -16.25 -26.97
C ILE A 129 -3.60 -16.38 -28.44
N ASN A 130 -2.94 -17.31 -29.13
CA ASN A 130 -3.24 -17.70 -30.50
C ASN A 130 -4.04 -19.01 -30.45
N ASN A 131 -5.37 -18.94 -30.58
CA ASN A 131 -6.26 -20.10 -30.43
C ASN A 131 -6.02 -21.22 -31.47
N SER A 132 -5.35 -20.92 -32.58
CA SER A 132 -5.01 -21.87 -33.65
C SER A 132 -3.63 -22.52 -33.49
N LEU A 133 -2.80 -22.08 -32.53
CA LEU A 133 -1.40 -22.50 -32.40
C LEU A 133 -1.11 -23.06 -31.00
N LYS A 134 -0.21 -24.05 -30.93
CA LYS A 134 0.34 -24.56 -29.65
C LYS A 134 1.32 -23.58 -28.99
N THR A 135 1.80 -22.58 -29.73
CA THR A 135 2.80 -21.60 -29.29
C THR A 135 2.19 -20.22 -29.14
N HIS A 136 2.57 -19.53 -28.05
CA HIS A 136 2.05 -18.21 -27.70
C HIS A 136 3.19 -17.20 -27.55
N GLU A 137 2.99 -15.98 -28.04
CA GLU A 137 3.95 -14.89 -27.86
C GLU A 137 3.85 -14.39 -26.41
N ALA A 138 4.98 -14.27 -25.72
CA ALA A 138 5.02 -13.85 -24.32
C ALA A 138 6.14 -12.83 -24.07
N SER A 139 5.83 -11.81 -23.28
CA SER A 139 6.80 -10.84 -22.75
C SER A 139 6.77 -10.91 -21.23
N PHE A 140 7.96 -10.96 -20.61
CA PHE A 140 8.14 -10.99 -19.17
C PHE A 140 8.95 -9.77 -18.73
N TYR A 141 8.50 -9.13 -17.66
CA TYR A 141 9.13 -7.97 -17.06
C TYR A 141 9.60 -8.37 -15.67
N VAL A 142 10.91 -8.40 -15.49
CA VAL A 142 11.54 -8.88 -14.26
C VAL A 142 11.95 -7.69 -13.40
N TYR A 143 11.44 -7.66 -12.17
CA TYR A 143 11.74 -6.62 -11.20
C TYR A 143 12.50 -7.24 -10.01
N PRO A 144 13.84 -7.34 -10.08
CA PRO A 144 14.65 -8.14 -9.15
C PRO A 144 14.66 -7.62 -7.69
N MET A 145 14.12 -6.42 -7.45
CA MET A 145 14.14 -5.74 -6.14
C MET A 145 12.74 -5.53 -5.51
N THR A 146 11.65 -5.79 -6.25
CA THR A 146 10.29 -5.70 -5.69
C THR A 146 9.93 -6.98 -4.93
N GLY A 147 9.54 -6.85 -3.65
CA GLY A 147 8.92 -7.95 -2.90
C GLY A 147 9.79 -8.68 -1.86
N LYS A 148 11.07 -8.35 -1.66
CA LYS A 148 11.90 -8.98 -0.60
C LYS A 148 11.59 -8.43 0.80
N ARG A 149 10.33 -8.47 1.21
CA ARG A 149 9.86 -7.62 2.29
C ARG A 149 8.87 -8.41 3.15
N VAL A 150 9.25 -8.62 4.41
CA VAL A 150 8.48 -9.41 5.38
C VAL A 150 7.48 -8.47 6.05
N ASN A 151 6.20 -8.77 5.99
CA ASN A 151 5.15 -8.02 6.67
C ASN A 151 4.18 -8.96 7.39
N GLN A 152 3.57 -8.47 8.46
CA GLN A 152 2.41 -9.12 9.05
C GLN A 152 1.25 -9.09 8.04
N LEU A 153 0.75 -10.27 7.68
CA LEU A 153 -0.38 -10.39 6.77
C LEU A 153 -1.68 -9.89 7.41
N CYS A 154 -2.45 -9.13 6.64
CA CYS A 154 -3.80 -8.73 6.96
C CYS A 154 -4.77 -9.42 6.02
N ILE A 155 -5.53 -10.35 6.59
CA ILE A 155 -6.53 -11.11 5.86
C ILE A 155 -7.74 -10.21 5.62
N ILE A 156 -8.20 -10.17 4.37
CA ILE A 156 -9.39 -9.41 3.99
C ILE A 156 -10.63 -9.98 4.68
N ASP A 157 -11.34 -9.12 5.43
CA ASP A 157 -12.71 -9.41 5.87
C ASP A 157 -13.65 -9.29 4.66
N LEU A 158 -14.00 -10.45 4.10
CA LEU A 158 -14.84 -10.58 2.91
C LEU A 158 -16.20 -9.90 3.04
N VAL A 159 -16.85 -10.00 4.20
CA VAL A 159 -18.16 -9.40 4.44
C VAL A 159 -18.03 -7.88 4.40
N PHE A 160 -17.01 -7.37 5.07
CA PHE A 160 -16.72 -5.95 5.11
C PHE A 160 -16.30 -5.39 3.74
N PHE A 161 -15.41 -6.07 3.02
CA PHE A 161 -14.99 -5.66 1.67
C PHE A 161 -16.16 -5.66 0.69
N SER A 162 -17.02 -6.69 0.73
CA SER A 162 -18.23 -6.75 -0.11
C SER A 162 -19.17 -5.56 0.15
N HIS A 163 -19.26 -5.11 1.41
CA HIS A 163 -20.05 -3.93 1.76
C HIS A 163 -19.43 -2.64 1.20
N ILE A 164 -18.11 -2.48 1.25
CA ILE A 164 -17.40 -1.35 0.60
C ILE A 164 -17.66 -1.38 -0.91
N TRP A 165 -17.43 -2.53 -1.54
CA TRP A 165 -17.54 -2.69 -2.98
C TRP A 165 -18.95 -2.37 -3.49
N LYS A 166 -19.99 -2.92 -2.84
CA LYS A 166 -21.39 -2.65 -3.22
C LYS A 166 -21.76 -1.18 -3.09
N ASN A 167 -21.36 -0.52 -1.99
CA ASN A 167 -21.63 0.90 -1.81
C ASN A 167 -20.89 1.75 -2.84
N PHE A 168 -19.63 1.41 -3.14
CA PHE A 168 -18.84 2.08 -4.15
C PHE A 168 -19.51 1.99 -5.53
N GLN A 169 -19.97 0.81 -5.94
CA GLN A 169 -20.69 0.62 -7.21
C GLN A 169 -22.01 1.39 -7.27
N SER A 170 -22.63 1.68 -6.13
CA SER A 170 -23.88 2.46 -6.06
C SER A 170 -23.71 3.98 -6.17
N CYS A 171 -22.47 4.48 -6.08
CA CYS A 171 -22.16 5.90 -6.28
C CYS A 171 -22.22 6.27 -7.76
N ASP A 172 -22.48 7.53 -8.08
CA ASP A 172 -22.33 8.03 -9.44
C ASP A 172 -20.85 8.03 -9.87
N ILE A 173 -20.60 8.07 -11.19
CA ILE A 173 -19.25 7.94 -11.75
C ILE A 173 -18.27 9.03 -11.27
N ASP A 174 -18.77 10.25 -11.04
CA ASP A 174 -17.93 11.36 -10.59
C ASP A 174 -17.60 11.23 -9.10
N GLU A 175 -18.56 10.79 -8.28
CA GLU A 175 -18.33 10.44 -6.88
C GLU A 175 -17.36 9.25 -6.77
N GLN A 176 -17.53 8.20 -7.56
CA GLN A 176 -16.61 7.05 -7.63
C GLN A 176 -15.17 7.49 -7.94
N ARG A 177 -14.98 8.32 -8.98
CA ARG A 177 -13.65 8.85 -9.37
C ARG A 177 -12.99 9.63 -8.24
N ARG A 178 -13.75 10.48 -7.54
CA ARG A 178 -13.23 11.27 -6.42
C ARG A 178 -12.90 10.40 -5.21
N ILE A 179 -13.75 9.42 -4.89
CA ILE A 179 -13.50 8.46 -3.81
C ILE A 179 -12.23 7.66 -4.09
N LEU A 180 -12.09 7.07 -5.28
CA LEU A 180 -10.89 6.32 -5.65
C LEU A 180 -9.64 7.19 -5.59
N ARG A 181 -9.70 8.43 -6.09
CA ARG A 181 -8.57 9.36 -6.01
C ARG A 181 -8.20 9.69 -4.56
N ALA A 182 -9.19 9.89 -3.69
CA ALA A 182 -8.95 10.11 -2.26
C ALA A 182 -8.35 8.88 -1.58
N ILE A 183 -8.80 7.66 -1.95
CA ILE A 183 -8.22 6.41 -1.46
C ILE A 183 -6.78 6.22 -1.98
N THR A 184 -6.47 6.60 -3.22
CA THR A 184 -5.08 6.59 -3.74
C THR A 184 -4.17 7.43 -2.85
N TRP A 185 -4.63 8.61 -2.44
CA TRP A 185 -3.89 9.50 -1.54
C TRP A 185 -3.80 8.96 -0.12
N LEU A 186 -4.87 8.34 0.40
CA LEU A 186 -4.81 7.61 1.66
C LEU A 186 -3.74 6.51 1.59
N ARG A 187 -3.77 5.67 0.55
CA ARG A 187 -2.78 4.60 0.34
C ARG A 187 -1.37 5.16 0.24
N LYS A 188 -1.17 6.27 -0.49
CA LYS A 188 0.13 6.97 -0.49
C LYS A 188 0.51 7.37 0.94
N GLY A 189 -0.38 8.00 1.70
CA GLY A 189 -0.10 8.39 3.09
C GLY A 189 0.20 7.21 4.02
N LEU A 190 -0.35 6.02 3.77
CA LEU A 190 0.00 4.79 4.50
C LEU A 190 1.40 4.27 4.17
N ASN A 191 1.93 4.64 3.00
CA ASN A 191 3.24 4.22 2.50
C ASN A 191 4.36 5.23 2.83
N GLU A 192 4.01 6.42 3.32
CA GLU A 192 4.94 7.52 3.60
C GLU A 192 4.97 7.81 5.11
N ASP A 193 5.95 8.59 5.54
CA ASP A 193 6.08 9.07 6.91
C ASP A 193 6.11 10.61 6.98
N ASN A 194 5.90 11.13 8.18
CA ASN A 194 6.09 12.54 8.52
C ASN A 194 5.26 13.50 7.65
N LEU A 195 5.96 14.37 6.92
CA LEU A 195 5.41 15.44 6.11
C LEU A 195 4.65 14.91 4.89
N ASP A 196 5.17 13.88 4.22
CA ASP A 196 4.55 13.32 3.02
C ASP A 196 3.25 12.58 3.34
N GLU A 197 3.18 11.93 4.51
CA GLU A 197 1.93 11.39 5.03
C GLU A 197 0.89 12.51 5.25
N PHE A 198 1.29 13.60 5.91
CA PHE A 198 0.41 14.74 6.17
C PHE A 198 -0.17 15.30 4.86
N ILE A 199 0.71 15.61 3.90
CA ILE A 199 0.33 16.19 2.60
C ILE A 199 -0.61 15.23 1.86
N SER A 200 -0.27 13.94 1.83
CA SER A 200 -1.07 12.94 1.13
C SER A 200 -2.48 12.85 1.71
N ASN A 201 -2.60 12.77 3.04
CA ASN A 201 -3.91 12.74 3.71
C ASN A 201 -4.69 14.04 3.48
N TRP A 202 -4.01 15.19 3.53
CA TRP A 202 -4.65 16.48 3.27
C TRP A 202 -5.22 16.57 1.86
N ILE A 203 -4.45 16.23 0.83
CA ILE A 203 -4.92 16.24 -0.57
C ILE A 203 -6.14 15.32 -0.74
N GLY A 204 -6.14 14.15 -0.08
CA GLY A 204 -7.30 13.27 -0.05
C GLY A 204 -8.56 13.95 0.51
N LEU A 205 -8.42 14.74 1.57
CA LEU A 205 -9.52 15.54 2.14
C LEU A 205 -9.99 16.63 1.17
N GLU A 206 -9.08 17.34 0.51
CA GLU A 206 -9.44 18.38 -0.47
C GLU A 206 -10.29 17.81 -1.61
N ILE A 207 -9.95 16.61 -2.09
CA ILE A 207 -10.69 15.91 -3.16
C ILE A 207 -12.15 15.62 -2.73
N LEU A 208 -12.35 15.21 -1.48
CA LEU A 208 -13.66 14.86 -0.93
C LEU A 208 -14.45 16.04 -0.38
N SER A 209 -13.81 17.19 -0.14
CA SER A 209 -14.44 18.39 0.44
C SER A 209 -15.80 18.73 -0.19
N LYS A 210 -15.88 18.72 -1.52
CA LYS A 210 -17.10 19.01 -2.28
C LYS A 210 -18.19 17.96 -2.09
N ILE A 211 -17.84 16.66 -2.04
CA ILE A 211 -18.80 15.58 -1.80
C ILE A 211 -19.36 15.69 -0.39
N ILE A 212 -18.47 15.87 0.59
CA ILE A 212 -18.87 15.96 2.00
C ILE A 212 -19.73 17.21 2.23
N ARG A 213 -19.35 18.37 1.68
CA ARG A 213 -20.13 19.60 1.79
C ARG A 213 -21.56 19.42 1.27
N LYS A 214 -21.76 18.68 0.16
CA LYS A 214 -23.10 18.37 -0.36
C LYS A 214 -23.97 17.62 0.66
N LYS A 215 -23.37 16.71 1.44
CA LYS A 215 -24.09 15.94 2.48
C LYS A 215 -24.54 16.79 3.67
N TYR A 216 -23.92 17.95 3.88
CA TYR A 216 -24.26 18.89 4.96
C TYR A 216 -24.86 20.20 4.43
N ILE A 217 -25.46 20.18 3.22
CA ILE A 217 -26.23 21.31 2.70
C ILE A 217 -27.35 21.67 3.69
N GLY A 218 -27.47 22.96 4.01
CA GLY A 218 -28.43 23.47 5.01
C GLY A 218 -27.88 23.58 6.43
N ILE A 219 -26.79 22.88 6.75
CA ILE A 219 -26.11 22.96 8.05
C ILE A 219 -24.84 23.81 7.95
N VAL A 220 -24.11 23.70 6.83
CA VAL A 220 -22.88 24.45 6.58
C VAL A 220 -23.19 25.82 5.97
N LYS A 221 -22.51 26.87 6.45
CA LYS A 221 -22.64 28.24 5.92
C LYS A 221 -22.35 28.30 4.42
N LYS A 222 -23.18 29.03 3.67
CA LYS A 222 -22.96 29.25 2.23
C LYS A 222 -21.62 29.95 2.01
N GLY A 223 -20.73 29.34 1.22
CA GLY A 223 -19.39 29.86 0.96
C GLY A 223 -18.27 29.18 1.76
N ASP A 224 -18.60 28.46 2.83
CA ASP A 224 -17.59 27.68 3.56
C ASP A 224 -17.28 26.38 2.81
N GLU A 225 -16.17 26.38 2.08
CA GLU A 225 -15.67 25.21 1.35
C GLU A 225 -15.32 24.04 2.28
N TRP A 226 -14.89 24.34 3.51
CA TRP A 226 -14.34 23.37 4.45
C TRP A 226 -15.34 22.93 5.50
N GLY A 227 -16.51 23.56 5.58
CA GLY A 227 -17.47 23.33 6.67
C GLY A 227 -17.96 21.89 6.78
N GLY A 228 -18.02 21.15 5.67
CA GLY A 228 -18.31 19.71 5.71
C GLY A 228 -17.20 18.88 6.35
N LEU A 229 -15.93 19.24 6.12
CA LEU A 229 -14.78 18.59 6.75
C LEU A 229 -14.68 18.98 8.24
N LYS A 230 -14.91 20.26 8.58
CA LYS A 230 -15.00 20.73 9.96
C LYS A 230 -16.03 19.96 10.76
N LYS A 231 -17.22 19.73 10.19
CA LYS A 231 -18.28 18.91 10.77
C LYS A 231 -17.80 17.50 11.13
N ILE A 232 -17.10 16.83 10.22
CA ILE A 232 -16.54 15.49 10.51
C ILE A 232 -15.45 15.58 11.59
N PHE A 233 -14.57 16.57 11.50
CA PHE A 233 -13.48 16.76 12.44
C PHE A 233 -13.98 17.03 13.87
N ASN A 234 -14.98 17.89 14.01
CA ASN A 234 -15.49 18.33 15.31
C ASN A 234 -16.55 17.37 15.84
N ASP A 235 -17.61 17.11 15.06
CA ASP A 235 -18.79 16.41 15.55
C ASP A 235 -18.55 14.88 15.59
N PHE A 236 -17.83 14.34 14.59
CA PHE A 236 -17.64 12.89 14.48
C PHE A 236 -16.36 12.40 15.16
N LEU A 237 -15.24 13.11 15.01
CA LEU A 237 -13.98 12.75 15.67
C LEU A 237 -13.82 13.38 17.07
N ASN A 238 -14.76 14.22 17.50
CA ASN A 238 -14.75 14.91 18.79
C ASN A 238 -13.46 15.72 19.02
N VAL A 239 -13.06 16.49 18.01
CA VAL A 239 -11.87 17.34 18.08
C VAL A 239 -12.26 18.81 18.17
N ASN A 240 -11.52 19.58 18.96
CA ASN A 240 -11.75 21.02 19.10
C ASN A 240 -11.59 21.74 17.74
N GLU A 241 -12.55 22.60 17.40
CA GLU A 241 -12.58 23.38 16.16
C GLU A 241 -11.30 24.18 15.91
N THR A 242 -10.71 24.75 16.96
CA THR A 242 -9.44 25.49 16.88
C THR A 242 -8.30 24.65 16.30
N ARG A 243 -8.33 23.33 16.51
CA ARG A 243 -7.33 22.41 16.00
C ARG A 243 -7.45 22.24 14.49
N PHE A 244 -8.66 22.25 13.92
CA PHE A 244 -8.84 22.19 12.47
C PHE A 244 -8.28 23.45 11.80
N GLU A 245 -8.60 24.62 12.33
CA GLU A 245 -8.08 25.89 11.80
C GLU A 245 -6.56 25.96 11.91
N LYS A 246 -5.97 25.47 13.00
CA LYS A 246 -4.51 25.37 13.13
C LYS A 246 -3.89 24.49 12.03
N VAL A 247 -4.44 23.29 11.81
CA VAL A 247 -3.96 22.34 10.79
C VAL A 247 -4.04 22.94 9.38
N LYS A 248 -5.17 23.56 9.04
CA LYS A 248 -5.40 24.17 7.74
C LYS A 248 -4.58 25.46 7.54
N GLY A 249 -4.63 26.33 8.53
CA GLY A 249 -4.11 27.69 8.49
C GLY A 249 -2.61 27.72 8.61
N ASP A 250 -2.05 27.08 9.63
CA ASP A 250 -0.64 27.20 9.96
C ASP A 250 0.17 26.14 9.19
N TYR A 251 -0.17 24.86 9.37
CA TYR A 251 0.66 23.77 8.85
C TYR A 251 0.47 23.56 7.35
N ARG A 252 -0.78 23.41 6.88
CA ARG A 252 -1.01 23.17 5.45
C ARG A 252 -0.55 24.35 4.60
N ASN A 253 -0.88 25.59 4.97
CA ASN A 253 -0.42 26.74 4.17
C ASN A 253 1.09 26.95 4.32
N GLY A 254 1.66 26.71 5.50
CA GLY A 254 3.11 26.72 5.70
C GLY A 254 3.84 25.76 4.75
N ILE A 255 3.34 24.53 4.61
CA ILE A 255 3.89 23.52 3.70
C ILE A 255 3.66 23.88 2.24
N VAL A 256 2.40 24.08 1.85
CA VAL A 256 2.02 24.16 0.42
C VAL A 256 2.52 25.45 -0.23
N HIS A 257 2.62 26.54 0.53
CA HIS A 257 3.05 27.84 0.01
C HIS A 257 4.47 28.24 0.43
N GLY A 258 5.14 27.40 1.23
CA GLY A 258 6.54 27.62 1.64
C GLY A 258 6.72 28.78 2.63
N PHE A 259 5.68 29.13 3.40
CA PHE A 259 5.75 30.25 4.36
C PHE A 259 6.39 29.88 5.69
N GLN A 260 6.63 28.58 5.94
CA GLN A 260 7.15 28.10 7.21
C GLN A 260 8.44 27.30 7.00
N GLU A 261 9.44 27.58 7.83
CA GLU A 261 10.68 26.82 7.87
C GLU A 261 10.41 25.40 8.36
N LEU A 262 11.06 24.41 7.75
CA LEU A 262 10.96 23.00 8.13
C LEU A 262 11.84 22.69 9.34
N ASP A 263 11.65 23.43 10.42
CA ASP A 263 12.35 23.21 11.68
C ASP A 263 11.82 21.94 12.41
N ASN A 264 12.58 21.46 13.40
CA ASN A 264 12.22 20.25 14.14
C ASN A 264 10.87 20.34 14.85
N LYS A 265 10.48 21.54 15.31
CA LYS A 265 9.21 21.75 16.00
C LYS A 265 8.05 21.63 15.01
N PHE A 266 8.18 22.23 13.85
CA PHE A 266 7.20 22.15 12.78
C PHE A 266 6.99 20.71 12.32
N ILE A 267 8.08 19.98 12.06
CA ILE A 267 8.02 18.58 11.66
C ILE A 267 7.34 17.73 12.75
N HIS A 268 7.69 17.94 14.01
CA HIS A 268 7.06 17.26 15.14
C HIS A 268 5.55 17.53 15.21
N ASP A 269 5.14 18.80 15.10
CA ASP A 269 3.73 19.17 15.11
C ASP A 269 2.97 18.52 13.93
N VAL A 270 3.54 18.53 12.73
CA VAL A 270 2.97 17.88 11.54
C VAL A 270 2.78 16.38 11.77
N GLN A 271 3.77 15.70 12.36
CA GLN A 271 3.70 14.29 12.73
C GLN A 271 2.56 14.01 13.72
N GLU A 272 2.33 14.88 14.71
CA GLU A 272 1.20 14.74 15.65
C GLU A 272 -0.18 14.86 14.96
N PHE A 273 -0.29 15.69 13.92
CA PHE A 273 -1.55 15.87 13.20
C PHE A 273 -1.82 14.79 12.14
N SER A 274 -0.78 14.14 11.60
CA SER A 274 -0.93 13.11 10.55
C SER A 274 -1.94 12.00 10.91
N PRO A 275 -1.87 11.35 12.09
CA PRO A 275 -2.86 10.34 12.50
C PRO A 275 -4.30 10.85 12.52
N LEU A 276 -4.48 12.11 12.93
CA LEU A 276 -5.79 12.75 13.00
C LEU A 276 -6.35 13.06 11.60
N LEU A 277 -5.52 13.60 10.70
CA LEU A 277 -5.91 13.83 9.31
C LEU A 277 -6.29 12.53 8.60
N ARG A 278 -5.51 11.47 8.81
CA ARG A 278 -5.80 10.13 8.29
C ARG A 278 -7.14 9.60 8.78
N LYS A 279 -7.44 9.72 10.09
CA LYS A 279 -8.76 9.37 10.65
C LYS A 279 -9.89 10.19 10.02
N CYS A 280 -9.66 11.49 9.81
CA CYS A 280 -10.62 12.35 9.12
C CYS A 280 -10.85 11.90 7.67
N LEU A 281 -9.79 11.55 6.94
CA LEU A 281 -9.88 11.08 5.57
C LEU A 281 -10.65 9.76 5.48
N ILE A 282 -10.34 8.79 6.35
CA ILE A 282 -11.08 7.53 6.45
C ILE A 282 -12.57 7.78 6.72
N ALA A 283 -12.89 8.68 7.67
CA ALA A 283 -14.28 9.03 7.97
C ALA A 283 -14.97 9.68 6.76
N CYS A 284 -14.30 10.57 6.04
CA CYS A 284 -14.81 11.19 4.82
C CYS A 284 -15.08 10.15 3.72
N ILE A 285 -14.16 9.21 3.50
CA ILE A 285 -14.34 8.11 2.55
C ILE A 285 -15.56 7.26 2.95
N CYS A 286 -15.66 6.87 4.23
CA CYS A 286 -16.79 6.09 4.74
C CYS A 286 -18.13 6.82 4.54
N LYS A 287 -18.19 8.11 4.90
CA LYS A 287 -19.39 8.93 4.71
C LYS A 287 -19.75 9.06 3.24
N SER A 288 -18.77 9.22 2.35
CA SER A 288 -18.97 9.29 0.90
C SER A 288 -19.59 7.98 0.39
N LEU A 289 -19.02 6.84 0.79
CA LEU A 289 -19.52 5.48 0.55
C LEU A 289 -20.78 5.11 1.34
N LYS A 290 -21.42 6.03 2.07
CA LYS A 290 -22.64 5.77 2.87
C LYS A 290 -22.47 4.61 3.88
N ILE A 291 -21.24 4.38 4.35
CA ILE A 291 -20.93 3.38 5.38
C ILE A 291 -21.40 3.91 6.74
N SER A 292 -22.09 3.06 7.51
CA SER A 292 -22.64 3.44 8.82
C SER A 292 -21.56 3.81 9.83
N ASP A 293 -21.90 4.69 10.77
CA ASP A 293 -20.98 5.22 11.78
C ASP A 293 -20.41 4.13 12.70
N LYS A 294 -21.21 3.10 12.98
CA LYS A 294 -20.77 1.90 13.72
C LYS A 294 -19.61 1.20 13.00
N ILE A 295 -19.70 1.04 11.68
CA ILE A 295 -18.66 0.41 10.87
C ILE A 295 -17.46 1.35 10.73
N THR A 296 -17.70 2.64 10.44
CA THR A 296 -16.66 3.68 10.39
C THR A 296 -15.81 3.68 11.66
N ASN A 297 -16.45 3.66 12.83
CA ASN A 297 -15.74 3.61 14.11
C ASN A 297 -14.94 2.32 14.33
N LYS A 298 -15.36 1.19 13.74
CA LYS A 298 -14.55 -0.03 13.75
C LYS A 298 -13.28 0.14 12.89
N ILE A 299 -13.40 0.74 11.71
CA ILE A 299 -12.26 0.99 10.82
C ILE A 299 -11.26 1.94 11.48
N LEU A 300 -11.73 3.03 12.09
CA LEU A 300 -10.88 4.02 12.76
C LEU A 300 -10.11 3.48 13.97
N LYS A 301 -10.54 2.34 14.53
CA LYS A 301 -9.89 1.64 15.63
C LYS A 301 -8.89 0.58 15.16
N ARG A 302 -8.82 0.28 13.86
CA ARG A 302 -7.84 -0.69 13.35
C ARG A 302 -6.45 -0.09 13.41
N ASP A 303 -5.51 -0.94 13.80
CA ASP A 303 -4.09 -0.62 13.70
C ASP A 303 -3.69 -0.52 12.24
N ILE A 304 -2.88 0.47 11.94
CA ILE A 304 -2.36 0.66 10.60
C ILE A 304 -1.12 -0.18 10.46
N LYS A 305 -1.13 -1.02 9.42
CA LYS A 305 0.02 -1.84 9.05
C LYS A 305 0.81 -1.06 8.01
N LYS A 306 1.59 -0.10 8.50
CA LYS A 306 2.53 0.69 7.68
C LYS A 306 3.63 -0.20 7.12
N TRP A 307 4.24 0.30 6.04
CA TRP A 307 5.50 -0.25 5.58
C TRP A 307 6.56 -0.19 6.67
N GLN A 308 7.36 -1.24 6.73
CA GLN A 308 8.48 -1.35 7.64
C GLN A 308 9.73 -0.92 6.88
N ASN A 309 10.47 0.07 7.39
CA ASN A 309 11.87 0.19 6.97
C ASN A 309 12.56 -1.15 7.22
N PHE A 310 13.42 -1.58 6.28
CA PHE A 310 14.24 -2.76 6.52
C PHE A 310 14.90 -2.62 7.89
N PRO A 311 14.92 -3.70 8.69
CA PRO A 311 15.58 -3.62 9.97
C PRO A 311 17.04 -3.24 9.72
N TYR A 312 17.57 -2.34 10.52
CA TYR A 312 18.90 -1.76 10.32
C TYR A 312 19.74 -1.95 11.56
N SER A 313 21.05 -2.01 11.34
CA SER A 313 22.03 -2.11 12.41
C SER A 313 22.79 -0.79 12.51
N VAL A 314 22.90 -0.29 13.72
CA VAL A 314 23.69 0.88 14.07
C VAL A 314 24.99 0.39 14.67
N MET A 315 26.08 0.55 13.93
CA MET A 315 27.42 0.37 14.46
C MET A 315 27.90 1.67 15.10
N LYS A 316 28.31 1.59 16.37
CA LYS A 316 29.03 2.67 17.06
C LYS A 316 30.44 2.18 17.35
N GLY A 317 31.41 3.09 17.23
CA GLY A 317 32.82 2.76 17.39
C GLY A 317 33.70 3.99 17.34
N LYS A 318 35.00 3.78 17.44
CA LYS A 318 36.04 4.80 17.33
C LYS A 318 36.67 4.76 15.95
N ILE A 319 37.02 5.94 15.42
CA ILE A 319 37.81 6.04 14.19
C ILE A 319 39.18 6.62 14.54
N GLU A 320 40.24 5.89 14.20
CA GLU A 320 41.61 6.37 14.27
C GLU A 320 42.11 6.79 12.88
N ASN A 321 43.06 7.73 12.86
CA ASN A 321 43.68 8.25 11.64
C ASN A 321 42.63 8.70 10.60
N LEU A 322 41.60 9.41 11.07
CA LEU A 322 40.62 10.05 10.20
C LEU A 322 41.36 11.10 9.35
N PRO A 323 41.23 11.07 8.02
CA PRO A 323 41.85 12.08 7.16
C PRO A 323 41.36 13.48 7.52
N ASP A 324 42.09 14.52 7.13
CA ASP A 324 41.62 15.90 7.37
C ASP A 324 40.36 16.20 6.56
N PHE A 325 39.73 17.36 6.81
CA PHE A 325 38.47 17.70 6.17
C PHE A 325 38.60 17.83 4.64
N ASP A 326 39.75 18.29 4.12
CA ASP A 326 39.96 18.48 2.69
C ASP A 326 40.17 17.14 1.97
N GLU A 327 40.82 16.18 2.61
CA GLU A 327 40.92 14.79 2.17
C GLU A 327 39.57 14.06 2.25
N GLN A 328 38.81 14.25 3.35
CA GLN A 328 37.48 13.65 3.54
C GLN A 328 36.46 14.07 2.48
N LYS A 329 36.55 15.31 1.95
CA LYS A 329 35.67 15.77 0.87
C LYS A 329 35.70 14.84 -0.35
N ASN A 330 36.87 14.29 -0.64
CA ASN A 330 37.10 13.43 -1.80
C ASN A 330 36.97 11.94 -1.45
N MET A 331 37.27 11.55 -0.21
CA MET A 331 37.29 10.16 0.24
C MET A 331 36.75 10.01 1.66
N PHE A 332 35.47 10.32 1.86
CA PHE A 332 34.80 10.11 3.14
C PHE A 332 34.79 8.61 3.47
N PRO A 333 35.25 8.18 4.67
CA PRO A 333 35.19 6.78 5.08
C PRO A 333 33.75 6.28 5.03
N ARG A 334 33.50 5.23 4.25
CA ARG A 334 32.18 4.60 4.11
C ARG A 334 32.30 3.14 4.45
N VAL A 335 31.30 2.65 5.16
CA VAL A 335 31.04 1.22 5.27
C VAL A 335 30.21 0.80 4.08
N PHE A 336 30.73 -0.10 3.26
CA PHE A 336 29.91 -0.80 2.28
C PHE A 336 29.46 -2.12 2.89
N PRO A 337 28.17 -2.26 3.24
CA PRO A 337 27.65 -3.53 3.73
C PRO A 337 27.57 -4.50 2.56
N LEU A 338 28.39 -5.54 2.56
CA LEU A 338 28.22 -6.69 1.67
C LEU A 338 27.33 -7.71 2.38
N VAL A 339 26.05 -7.75 1.99
CA VAL A 339 25.11 -8.74 2.53
C VAL A 339 25.43 -10.10 1.92
N LYS A 340 26.00 -11.00 2.73
CA LYS A 340 26.42 -12.34 2.28
C LYS A 340 25.27 -13.32 2.20
N GLU A 341 24.45 -13.33 3.23
CA GLU A 341 23.33 -14.25 3.37
C GLU A 341 22.23 -13.59 4.20
N ILE A 342 20.97 -13.83 3.82
CA ILE A 342 19.81 -13.49 4.63
C ILE A 342 19.04 -14.78 4.85
N THR A 343 18.92 -15.20 6.09
CA THR A 343 18.04 -16.32 6.48
C THR A 343 16.83 -15.81 7.24
N PHE A 344 15.71 -16.49 7.03
CA PHE A 344 14.44 -16.21 7.70
C PHE A 344 13.93 -17.50 8.32
N ASP A 345 13.61 -17.45 9.61
CA ASP A 345 12.88 -18.50 10.30
C ASP A 345 11.54 -17.97 10.76
N PHE A 346 10.47 -18.70 10.47
CA PHE A 346 9.14 -18.34 10.96
C PHE A 346 8.97 -18.88 12.38
N ILE A 347 8.53 -18.01 13.27
CA ILE A 347 8.12 -18.34 14.63
C ILE A 347 6.58 -18.34 14.66
N GLU A 348 5.98 -19.11 15.57
CA GLU A 348 4.52 -19.18 15.72
C GLU A 348 3.87 -17.78 15.77
N GLY A 349 2.75 -17.61 15.04
CA GLY A 349 1.98 -16.37 15.05
C GLY A 349 2.40 -15.30 14.03
N ASN A 350 2.91 -15.69 12.86
CA ASN A 350 3.40 -14.79 11.79
C ASN A 350 4.61 -13.94 12.20
N LYS A 351 5.38 -14.42 13.19
CA LYS A 351 6.62 -13.78 13.60
C LYS A 351 7.79 -14.34 12.79
N VAL A 352 8.83 -13.55 12.60
CA VAL A 352 10.00 -13.92 11.81
C VAL A 352 11.27 -13.63 12.60
N SER A 353 12.17 -14.60 12.65
CA SER A 353 13.56 -14.40 13.02
C SER A 353 14.35 -14.09 11.75
N PHE A 354 15.16 -13.04 11.82
CA PHE A 354 15.99 -12.58 10.72
C PHE A 354 17.45 -12.73 11.12
N GLN A 355 18.26 -13.37 10.27
CA GLN A 355 19.71 -13.32 10.41
C GLN A 355 20.34 -12.76 9.14
N THR A 356 21.29 -11.84 9.32
CA THR A 356 22.10 -11.30 8.23
C THR A 356 23.57 -11.33 8.61
N GLU A 357 24.41 -11.65 7.65
CA GLU A 357 25.85 -11.45 7.76
C GLU A 357 26.25 -10.27 6.84
N ILE A 358 26.84 -9.25 7.45
CA ILE A 358 27.31 -8.05 6.75
C ILE A 358 28.82 -8.00 6.86
N GLU A 359 29.51 -8.02 5.73
CA GLU A 359 30.93 -7.65 5.68
C GLU A 359 31.03 -6.14 5.47
N CYS A 360 31.82 -5.48 6.29
CA CYS A 360 31.98 -4.02 6.22
C CYS A 360 33.29 -3.67 5.50
N ASP A 361 33.20 -3.32 4.21
CA ASP A 361 34.35 -2.77 3.50
C ASP A 361 34.47 -1.28 3.82
N PHE A 362 35.39 -0.94 4.72
CA PHE A 362 35.89 0.42 4.89
C PHE A 362 36.83 0.69 3.73
N ARG A 363 36.35 1.39 2.69
CA ARG A 363 37.25 1.83 1.62
C ARG A 363 38.32 2.72 2.21
N LYS A 364 39.49 2.12 2.36
CA LYS A 364 40.61 2.65 3.13
C LYS A 364 41.15 3.90 2.44
N HIS A 365 41.09 5.03 3.14
CA HIS A 365 42.36 5.73 3.29
C HIS A 365 43.27 4.75 4.05
N SER A 366 44.44 4.41 3.51
CA SER A 366 45.25 3.23 3.91
C SER A 366 45.59 3.12 5.40
N LYS A 367 45.35 4.19 6.16
CA LYS A 367 45.65 4.32 7.59
C LYS A 367 44.43 4.44 8.50
N THR A 368 43.23 4.69 7.97
CA THR A 368 42.02 4.87 8.79
C THR A 368 41.55 3.53 9.35
N ILE A 369 41.34 3.48 10.66
CA ILE A 369 40.93 2.27 11.38
C ILE A 369 39.60 2.57 12.06
N PHE A 370 38.61 1.70 11.88
CA PHE A 370 37.37 1.72 12.66
C PHE A 370 37.39 0.59 13.67
N GLU A 371 37.34 0.94 14.95
CA GLU A 371 37.18 0.00 16.06
C GLU A 371 35.72 0.00 16.51
N GLN A 372 35.01 -1.10 16.24
CA GLN A 372 33.62 -1.25 16.63
C GLN A 372 33.50 -1.44 18.15
N GLU A 373 32.61 -0.68 18.80
CA GLU A 373 32.30 -0.80 20.22
C GLU A 373 30.92 -1.43 20.45
N ILE A 374 29.91 -1.03 19.67
CA ILE A 374 28.52 -1.45 19.85
C ILE A 374 27.91 -1.75 18.47
N ASN A 375 27.13 -2.83 18.41
CA ASN A 375 26.20 -3.08 17.32
C ASN A 375 24.77 -3.11 17.91
N GLU A 376 23.99 -2.08 17.62
CA GLU A 376 22.58 -2.00 18.02
C GLU A 376 21.72 -2.33 16.82
N THR A 377 20.88 -3.34 16.98
CA THR A 377 20.01 -3.79 15.91
C THR A 377 18.60 -3.28 16.16
N TRP A 378 18.07 -2.52 15.20
CA TRP A 378 16.78 -1.83 15.32
C TRP A 378 15.75 -2.40 14.35
N TYR A 379 14.60 -2.75 14.91
CA TYR A 379 13.37 -3.09 14.21
C TYR A 379 12.19 -2.56 15.05
N ASN A 380 11.04 -2.29 14.44
CA ASN A 380 9.88 -1.80 15.19
C ASN A 380 8.97 -2.96 15.64
N ASP A 381 8.16 -2.74 16.68
CA ASP A 381 7.25 -3.76 17.25
C ASP A 381 6.19 -4.28 16.25
N ASN A 382 5.90 -3.52 15.19
CA ASN A 382 4.95 -3.87 14.14
C ASN A 382 5.59 -4.68 12.99
N SER A 383 6.91 -4.92 13.03
CA SER A 383 7.67 -5.60 11.96
C SER A 383 7.33 -7.08 11.82
N GLY A 384 6.74 -7.65 12.87
CA GLY A 384 6.65 -9.10 13.01
C GLY A 384 8.02 -9.75 13.22
N ILE A 385 9.11 -8.97 13.30
CA ILE A 385 10.43 -9.50 13.64
C ILE A 385 10.48 -9.68 15.15
N GLU A 386 10.69 -10.92 15.60
CA GLU A 386 10.83 -11.21 17.03
C GLU A 386 12.28 -11.11 17.47
N THR A 387 13.18 -11.59 16.61
CA THR A 387 14.63 -11.55 16.81
C THR A 387 15.32 -11.15 15.51
N PHE A 388 16.24 -10.18 15.60
CA PHE A 388 17.14 -9.82 14.50
C PHE A 388 18.58 -9.98 14.98
N ASP A 389 19.29 -10.94 14.40
CA ASP A 389 20.73 -11.14 14.63
C ASP A 389 21.52 -10.65 13.41
N CYS A 390 22.41 -9.69 13.63
CA CYS A 390 23.26 -9.13 12.59
C CYS A 390 24.72 -9.39 12.95
N LYS A 391 25.34 -10.36 12.26
CA LYS A 391 26.76 -10.65 12.40
C LYS A 391 27.56 -9.78 11.46
N ILE A 392 28.46 -8.98 12.03
CA ILE A 392 29.33 -8.10 11.27
C ILE A 392 30.72 -8.75 11.22
N LYS A 393 31.24 -8.92 10.01
CA LYS A 393 32.60 -9.46 9.77
C LYS A 393 33.53 -8.39 9.24
#